data_AF-M0E305-F1
#
_entry.id   AF-M0E305-F1
#
_cell.length_a   1.000
_cell.length_b   1.000
_cell.length_c   1.000
_cell.angle_alpha   90.00
_cell.angle_beta   90.00
_cell.angle_gamma   90.00
#
_symmetry.space_group_name_H-M   'P 1'
#
loop_
_entity.id
_entity.type
_entity.pdbx_description
1 polymer ?
#
loop_
_entity_poly.entity_id
_entity_poly.type
_entity_poly.pdbx_seq_one_letter_code
_entity_poly.pdbx_strand_id
1 'polypeptide(L)'
;MLDPPRLRNRRGEPIDPVPFIVTAGVGFALIFSFGPIYGLAYGLSLPAALGASALGFGGVALVAHRQLVRSAPPADAGPLPADVRFERLLYAGIALGAAFLALTLPLL
;
A
#
# COMPACT_ATOMS: atom_id res chain seq x y z
N MET A 1 -18.24 -1.72 29.11
CA MET A 1 -17.59 -1.07 27.95
C MET A 1 -16.44 -1.99 27.55
N LEU A 2 -16.62 -2.83 26.52
CA LEU A 2 -15.54 -3.70 26.07
C LEU A 2 -14.60 -2.82 25.26
N ASP A 3 -13.37 -2.64 25.72
CA ASP A 3 -12.34 -1.97 24.94
C ASP A 3 -12.22 -2.70 23.59
N PRO A 4 -12.32 -2.00 22.45
CA PRO A 4 -12.11 -2.64 21.16
C PRO A 4 -10.71 -3.28 21.15
N PRO A 5 -10.55 -4.47 20.55
CA PRO A 5 -9.26 -5.15 20.51
C PRO A 5 -8.24 -4.22 19.86
N ARG A 6 -7.33 -3.66 20.68
CA ARG A 6 -6.26 -2.79 20.19
C ARG A 6 -5.28 -3.66 19.44
N LEU A 7 -5.13 -3.41 18.14
CA LEU A 7 -4.08 -4.01 17.33
C LEU A 7 -2.73 -3.64 17.96
N ARG A 8 -1.81 -4.59 18.04
CA ARG A 8 -0.50 -4.39 18.68
C ARG A 8 0.62 -4.56 17.68
N ASN A 9 1.63 -3.71 17.77
CA ASN A 9 2.85 -3.85 16.98
C ASN A 9 3.70 -5.03 17.49
N ARG A 10 4.85 -5.31 16.83
CA ARG A 10 5.77 -6.39 17.25
C ARG A 10 6.31 -6.21 18.67
N ARG A 11 6.28 -4.97 19.21
CA ARG A 11 6.74 -4.63 20.55
C ARG A 11 5.63 -4.76 21.61
N GLY A 12 4.41 -5.13 21.19
CA GLY A 12 3.26 -5.27 22.08
C GLY A 12 2.54 -3.96 22.39
N GLU A 13 2.94 -2.85 21.77
CA GLU A 13 2.34 -1.53 21.96
C GLU A 13 1.06 -1.39 21.12
N PRO A 14 0.00 -0.73 21.63
CA PRO A 14 -1.21 -0.48 20.86
C PRO A 14 -0.92 0.47 19.69
N ILE A 15 -1.52 0.17 18.54
CA ILE A 15 -1.41 0.96 17.32
C ILE A 15 -2.79 1.34 16.77
N ASP A 16 -2.84 2.43 16.02
CA ASP A 16 -4.00 2.79 15.21
C ASP A 16 -4.02 1.96 13.91
N PRO A 17 -5.06 1.15 13.65
CA PRO A 17 -5.16 0.35 12.43
C PRO A 17 -5.59 1.16 11.18
N VAL A 18 -6.15 2.35 11.35
CA VAL A 18 -6.76 3.12 10.25
C VAL A 18 -5.78 3.40 9.09
N PRO A 19 -4.53 3.85 9.33
CA PRO A 19 -3.57 4.11 8.25
C PRO A 19 -3.31 2.87 7.39
N PHE A 20 -3.24 1.69 8.00
CA PHE A 20 -3.05 0.43 7.27
C PHE A 20 -4.26 0.12 6.39
N ILE A 21 -5.47 0.19 6.95
CA ILE A 21 -6.72 -0.11 6.23
C ILE A 21 -6.89 0.83 5.03
N VAL A 22 -6.70 2.14 5.24
CA VAL A 22 -6.80 3.14 4.17
C VAL A 22 -5.75 2.89 3.09
N THR A 23 -4.49 2.67 3.48
CA THR A 23 -3.40 2.45 2.52
C THR A 23 -3.61 1.16 1.72
N ALA A 24 -4.00 0.08 2.38
CA ALA A 24 -4.30 -1.20 1.72
C ALA A 24 -5.53 -1.08 0.81
N GLY A 25 -6.59 -0.39 1.25
CA GLY A 25 -7.80 -0.19 0.45
C GLY A 25 -7.53 0.63 -0.82
N VAL A 26 -6.79 1.73 -0.70
CA VAL A 26 -6.39 2.54 -1.87
C VAL A 26 -5.47 1.75 -2.80
N GLY A 27 -4.50 1.01 -2.25
CA GLY A 27 -3.62 0.14 -3.03
C GLY A 27 -4.38 -0.95 -3.78
N PHE A 28 -5.36 -1.59 -3.12
CA PHE A 28 -6.24 -2.58 -3.74
C PHE A 28 -7.03 -1.96 -4.90
N ALA A 29 -7.68 -0.82 -4.65
CA ALA A 29 -8.48 -0.13 -5.66
C ALA A 29 -7.64 0.22 -6.89
N LEU A 30 -6.49 0.87 -6.71
CA LEU A 30 -5.62 1.25 -7.82
C LEU A 30 -5.12 0.03 -8.60
N ILE A 31 -4.61 -0.99 -7.90
CA ILE A 31 -4.00 -2.14 -8.56
C ILE A 31 -5.05 -2.96 -9.32
N PHE A 32 -6.25 -3.16 -8.78
CA PHE A 32 -7.30 -3.89 -9.48
C PHE A 32 -8.05 -3.05 -10.52
N SER A 33 -8.05 -1.72 -10.41
CA SER A 33 -8.56 -0.85 -11.48
C SER A 33 -7.65 -0.83 -12.70
N PHE A 34 -6.34 -0.74 -12.51
CA PHE A 34 -5.39 -0.58 -13.63
C PHE A 34 -4.66 -1.87 -14.02
N GLY A 35 -4.27 -2.71 -13.06
CA GLY A 35 -3.46 -3.90 -13.28
C GLY A 35 -4.05 -4.87 -14.31
N PRO A 36 -5.34 -5.25 -14.21
CA PRO A 36 -5.96 -6.12 -15.20
C PRO A 36 -6.03 -5.48 -16.59
N ILE A 37 -6.29 -4.17 -16.67
CA ILE A 37 -6.37 -3.44 -17.94
C ILE A 37 -5.02 -3.51 -18.67
N TYR A 38 -3.92 -3.17 -17.98
CA TYR A 38 -2.58 -3.27 -18.55
C TYR A 38 -2.20 -4.72 -18.86
N GLY A 39 -2.52 -5.67 -17.97
CA GLY A 39 -2.25 -7.08 -18.22
C GLY A 39 -2.92 -7.61 -19.49
N LEU A 40 -4.18 -7.26 -19.72
CA LEU A 40 -4.90 -7.58 -20.94
C LEU A 40 -4.29 -6.88 -22.17
N ALA A 41 -3.90 -5.62 -22.05
CA ALA A 41 -3.20 -4.90 -23.12
C ALA A 41 -1.86 -5.57 -23.51
N TYR A 42 -1.21 -6.24 -22.55
CA TYR A 42 -0.02 -7.05 -22.76
C TYR A 42 -0.29 -8.49 -23.23
N GLY A 43 -1.54 -8.83 -23.55
CA GLY A 43 -1.91 -10.15 -24.05
C GLY A 43 -2.00 -11.24 -22.97
N LEU A 44 -1.96 -10.89 -21.68
CA LEU A 44 -2.30 -11.84 -20.62
C LEU A 44 -3.77 -12.23 -20.73
N SER A 45 -4.09 -13.47 -20.38
CA SER A 45 -5.48 -13.86 -20.15
C SER A 45 -6.03 -13.16 -18.91
N LEU A 46 -7.35 -12.98 -18.85
CA LEU A 46 -8.01 -12.35 -17.70
C LEU A 46 -7.62 -12.99 -16.35
N PRO A 47 -7.61 -14.33 -16.19
CA PRO A 47 -7.16 -14.96 -14.94
C PRO A 47 -5.70 -14.64 -14.59
N ALA A 48 -4.82 -14.61 -15.59
CA ALA A 48 -3.41 -14.29 -15.39
C ALA A 48 -3.22 -12.81 -15.00
N ALA A 49 -3.94 -11.89 -15.64
CA ALA A 49 -3.90 -10.46 -15.33
C ALA A 49 -4.42 -10.16 -13.91
N LEU A 50 -5.50 -10.84 -13.50
CA LEU A 50 -6.01 -10.76 -12.12
C LEU A 50 -5.03 -11.36 -11.11
N GLY A 51 -4.42 -12.51 -11.43
CA GLY A 51 -3.41 -13.15 -10.59
C GLY A 51 -2.17 -12.26 -10.38
N ALA A 52 -1.65 -11.66 -11.47
CA ALA A 52 -0.54 -10.72 -11.40
C ALA A 52 -0.89 -9.48 -10.56
N SER A 53 -2.11 -8.95 -10.73
CA SER A 53 -2.60 -7.82 -9.93
C SER A 53 -2.71 -8.19 -8.45
N ALA A 54 -3.20 -9.38 -8.13
CA ALA A 54 -3.26 -9.88 -6.75
C ALA A 54 -1.87 -10.02 -6.13
N LEU A 55 -0.88 -10.51 -6.88
CA LEU A 55 0.52 -10.59 -6.43
C LEU A 55 1.11 -9.20 -6.17
N GLY A 56 0.89 -8.26 -7.09
CA GLY A 56 1.30 -6.87 -6.93
C GLY A 56 0.69 -6.22 -5.69
N PHE A 57 -0.61 -6.42 -5.48
CA PHE A 57 -1.32 -5.96 -4.29
C PHE A 57 -0.77 -6.61 -3.01
N GLY A 58 -0.51 -7.92 -3.03
CA GLY A 58 0.10 -8.61 -1.90
C GLY A 58 1.45 -8.01 -1.50
N GLY A 59 2.28 -7.61 -2.47
CA GLY A 59 3.53 -6.88 -2.22
C GLY A 59 3.30 -5.55 -1.53
N VAL A 60 2.38 -4.72 -2.04
CA VAL A 60 2.04 -3.42 -1.45
C VAL A 60 1.46 -3.59 -0.04
N ALA A 61 0.53 -4.52 0.15
CA ALA A 61 -0.08 -4.82 1.44
C ALA A 61 0.95 -5.31 2.46
N LEU A 62 1.93 -6.11 2.05
CA LEU A 62 3.02 -6.58 2.92
C LEU A 62 3.91 -5.42 3.37
N VAL A 63 4.26 -4.50 2.46
CA VAL A 63 5.04 -3.31 2.79
C VAL A 63 4.25 -2.41 3.75
N ALA A 64 2.98 -2.15 3.44
CA ALA A 64 2.09 -1.37 4.30
C ALA A 64 1.98 -2.00 5.70
N HIS A 65 1.81 -3.32 5.78
CA HIS A 65 1.76 -4.03 7.06
C HIS A 65 3.09 -3.92 7.83
N ARG A 66 4.23 -4.06 7.15
CA ARG A 66 5.54 -3.91 7.80
C ARG A 66 5.76 -2.52 8.39
N GLN A 67 5.29 -1.47 7.71
CA GLN A 67 5.48 -0.09 8.14
C GLN A 67 4.43 0.38 9.15
N LEU A 68 3.15 0.12 8.86
CA LEU A 68 2.00 0.68 9.57
C LEU A 68 1.44 -0.24 10.66
N VAL A 69 1.88 -1.50 10.71
CA VAL A 69 1.48 -2.44 11.77
C VAL A 69 2.69 -2.93 12.54
N ARG A 70 3.65 -3.56 11.85
CA ARG A 70 4.76 -4.24 12.52
C ARG A 70 5.77 -3.29 13.14
N SER A 71 6.07 -2.17 12.46
CA SER A 71 7.09 -1.19 12.85
C SER A 71 6.49 0.17 13.24
N ALA A 72 5.15 0.24 13.36
CA ALA A 72 4.47 1.48 13.69
C ALA A 72 4.87 1.96 15.10
N PRO A 73 5.09 3.28 15.26
CA PRO A 73 5.18 3.91 16.56
C PRO A 73 3.91 3.65 17.41
N PRO A 74 4.00 3.71 18.75
CA PRO A 74 2.84 3.61 19.61
C PRO A 74 1.77 4.64 19.23
N ALA A 75 0.49 4.31 19.44
CA ALA A 75 -0.63 5.19 19.07
C ALA A 75 -0.56 6.59 19.72
N ASP A 76 0.09 6.71 20.88
CA ASP A 76 0.26 7.96 21.62
C ASP A 76 1.56 8.71 21.24
N ALA A 77 2.34 8.19 20.29
CA ALA A 77 3.46 8.90 19.73
C ALA A 77 2.91 10.10 18.96
N GLY A 78 3.19 11.31 19.44
CA GLY A 78 2.68 12.56 18.88
C GLY A 78 2.96 12.72 17.36
N PRO A 79 2.36 13.74 16.72
CA PRO A 79 2.42 13.90 15.28
C PRO A 79 3.86 13.89 14.73
N LEU A 80 4.05 13.19 13.61
CA LEU A 80 5.32 13.24 12.88
C LEU A 80 5.63 14.68 12.45
N PRO A 81 6.92 15.10 12.51
CA PRO A 81 7.37 16.37 11.95
C PRO A 81 6.89 16.57 10.51
N ALA A 82 6.51 17.81 10.17
CA ALA A 82 5.85 18.12 8.91
C ALA A 82 6.72 17.86 7.68
N ASP A 83 8.01 18.14 7.80
CA ASP A 83 9.08 17.85 6.86
C ASP A 83 9.15 16.36 6.48
N VAL A 84 9.14 15.47 7.48
CA VAL A 84 9.22 14.01 7.25
C VAL A 84 7.97 13.50 6.52
N ARG A 85 6.80 14.07 6.81
CA ARG A 85 5.54 13.68 6.12
C ARG A 85 5.57 14.06 4.65
N PHE A 86 6.02 15.28 4.35
CA PHE A 86 6.09 15.77 2.98
C PHE A 86 7.09 14.96 2.15
N GLU A 87 8.28 14.70 2.69
CA GLU A 87 9.30 13.89 2.01
C GLU A 87 8.78 12.49 1.66
N ARG A 88 8.10 11.82 2.60
CA ARG A 88 7.50 10.51 2.35
C ARG A 88 6.41 10.54 1.27
N LEU A 89 5.58 11.58 1.27
CA LEU A 89 4.53 11.74 0.26
C LEU A 89 5.15 12.00 -1.12
N LEU A 90 6.20 12.80 -1.20
CA LEU A 90 6.93 13.05 -2.43
C LEU A 90 7.54 11.76 -2.98
N TYR A 91 8.24 10.98 -2.17
CA TYR A 91 8.79 9.70 -2.61
C TYR A 91 7.71 8.70 -3.01
N ALA A 92 6.58 8.67 -2.31
CA ALA A 92 5.44 7.83 -2.69
C ALA A 92 4.87 8.24 -4.06
N GLY A 93 4.74 9.55 -4.31
CA GLY A 93 4.29 10.09 -5.59
C GLY A 93 5.27 9.78 -6.73
N ILE A 94 6.57 9.95 -6.50
CA ILE A 94 7.62 9.59 -7.48
C ILE A 94 7.58 8.10 -7.78
N ALA A 95 7.49 7.25 -6.76
CA ALA A 95 7.42 5.80 -6.93
C ALA A 95 6.16 5.38 -7.71
N LEU A 96 5.02 6.02 -7.45
CA LEU A 96 3.78 5.78 -8.18
C LEU A 96 3.90 6.23 -9.65
N GLY A 97 4.47 7.41 -9.90
CA GLY A 97 4.72 7.91 -11.25
C GLY A 97 5.68 7.01 -12.03
N ALA A 98 6.77 6.57 -11.40
CA ALA A 98 7.70 5.61 -11.98
C ALA A 98 7.03 4.26 -12.28
N ALA A 99 6.15 3.77 -11.40
CA ALA A 99 5.39 2.55 -11.64
C ALA A 99 4.45 2.69 -12.85
N PHE A 100 3.77 3.82 -13.00
CA PHE A 100 2.95 4.08 -14.20
C PHE A 100 3.79 4.20 -15.47
N LEU A 101 4.95 4.86 -15.43
CA LEU A 101 5.87 4.92 -16.57
C LEU A 101 6.40 3.53 -16.95
N ALA A 102 6.76 2.71 -15.97
CA ALA A 102 7.16 1.33 -16.21
C ALA A 102 6.03 0.51 -16.84
N LEU A 103 4.78 0.77 -16.44
CA LEU A 103 3.58 0.20 -17.04
C LEU A 103 3.23 0.77 -18.42
N THR A 104 3.91 1.80 -18.94
CA THR A 104 3.68 2.30 -20.30
C THR A 104 4.85 2.04 -21.24
N LEU A 105 6.05 1.78 -20.71
CA LEU A 105 7.26 1.45 -21.47
C LEU A 105 7.09 0.35 -22.53
N PRO A 106 6.40 -0.77 -22.26
CA PRO A 106 6.21 -1.83 -23.26
C PRO A 106 5.13 -1.51 -24.32
N LEU A 107 4.43 -0.37 -24.21
CA LEU A 107 3.45 0.11 -25.20
C LEU A 107 4.07 1.09 -26.22
N LEU A 108 5.33 1.48 -26.03
CA LEU A 108 6.13 2.31 -26.95
C LEU A 108 6.96 1.42 -27.88
#